data_AF-A0A7L1G922-F1
#
_entry.id   AF-A0A7L1G922-F1
#
_cell.length_a   1.000
_cell.length_b   1.000
_cell.length_c   1.000
_cell.angle_alpha   90.00
_cell.angle_beta   90.00
_cell.angle_gamma   90.00
#
_symmetry.space_group_name_H-M   'P 1'
#
loop_
_entity.id
_entity.type
_entity.pdbx_description
1 polymer ?
#
loop_
_entity_poly.entity_id
_entity_poly.type
_entity_poly.pdbx_seq_one_letter_code
_entity_poly.pdbx_strand_id
1 'polypeptide(L)'
;GGMEKIKQHTFALAHYTYTVLSALKYANGAPVVRIYSNTDFSSPDAQGPIINFNVLDEHGEVIGFSQVDKMASLYNIQLRTGCFCNTGACQMHLGLSNEDIQRNLQAGHVCGDDIDLVDGQPTGSVRISFGYMSSFEDAQTFLNFIIATRLPKLDTEDLLQPSVPKLTPESVPKLTTESIPDDHSSFNNTEELSPMPHTSDRELRNNFSATKTTVSWQPPESEVESIRAAVSETAVPMCRRAGSPITVTKICLYPIKSCSAFEVTKWPVGNQGLLYDRNWMVVNQNGVCLSQKQEPRLCLVNPSIDLKKNVMVIQAEGMDSISLSLQENPGKEAVICESKVCSHRVKTYDCGERLAGWFSTFLGRPCRLIRQCSATKSVSCQENTKGPASATKISLSFVNEAQYLVINVASILQLKEHISARLEEPLEMEELLRRFRANIVISAPQSFEEEEWAEISIGALRFQVVGPCSRCQIICIDQQSGERNKEILHSLSAARGRKVSTELY
;
A
#
# COMPACT_ATOMS: atom_id res chain seq x y z
N GLY A 1 24.72 20.61 -20.13
CA GLY A 1 25.20 19.56 -19.22
C GLY A 1 26.41 20.02 -18.45
N GLY A 2 26.82 19.26 -17.43
CA GLY A 2 27.99 19.54 -16.56
C GLY A 2 27.64 19.59 -15.07
N MET A 3 28.59 19.24 -14.19
CA MET A 3 28.36 19.18 -12.74
C MET A 3 27.94 20.52 -12.13
N GLU A 4 28.49 21.63 -12.63
CA GLU A 4 28.11 22.97 -12.14
C GLU A 4 26.64 23.30 -12.46
N LYS A 5 26.17 22.95 -13.66
CA LYS A 5 24.75 23.12 -14.02
C LYS A 5 23.84 22.22 -13.20
N ILE A 6 24.26 20.98 -12.91
CA ILE A 6 23.50 20.06 -12.03
C ILE A 6 23.44 20.60 -10.60
N LYS A 7 24.56 21.12 -10.07
CA LYS A 7 24.63 21.76 -8.76
C LYS A 7 23.67 22.94 -8.68
N GLN A 8 23.73 23.88 -9.62
CA GLN A 8 22.85 25.05 -9.67
C GLN A 8 21.38 24.64 -9.80
N HIS A 9 21.07 23.69 -10.68
CA HIS A 9 19.71 23.18 -10.88
C HIS A 9 19.12 22.57 -9.60
N THR A 10 19.82 21.60 -9.02
CA THR A 10 19.34 20.89 -7.82
C THR A 10 19.27 21.80 -6.61
N PHE A 11 20.21 22.74 -6.48
CA PHE A 11 20.15 23.78 -5.45
C PHE A 11 18.99 24.74 -5.65
N ALA A 12 18.71 25.18 -6.88
CA ALA A 12 17.57 26.07 -7.14
C ALA A 12 16.24 25.42 -6.74
N LEU A 13 16.05 24.13 -7.04
CA LEU A 13 14.89 23.36 -6.59
C LEU A 13 14.82 23.29 -5.06
N ALA A 14 15.92 22.94 -4.39
CA ALA A 14 15.97 22.88 -2.93
C ALA A 14 15.72 24.24 -2.29
N HIS A 15 16.35 25.31 -2.78
CA HIS A 15 16.17 26.67 -2.28
C HIS A 15 14.72 27.15 -2.44
N TYR A 16 14.11 26.90 -3.60
CA TYR A 16 12.70 27.18 -3.83
C TYR A 16 11.80 26.44 -2.82
N THR A 17 11.95 25.13 -2.70
CA THR A 17 11.15 24.31 -1.77
C THR A 17 11.37 24.74 -0.32
N TYR A 18 12.62 25.00 0.09
CA TYR A 18 12.96 25.48 1.43
C TYR A 18 12.27 26.81 1.74
N THR A 19 12.31 27.77 0.79
CA THR A 19 11.72 29.10 0.95
C THR A 19 10.22 29.01 1.17
N VAL A 20 9.52 28.23 0.33
CA VAL A 20 8.06 28.06 0.46
C VAL A 20 7.72 27.31 1.75
N LEU A 21 8.37 26.18 2.04
CA LEU A 21 8.13 25.41 3.27
C LEU A 21 8.30 26.24 4.53
N SER A 22 9.35 27.07 4.60
CA SER A 22 9.64 27.92 5.76
C SER A 22 8.59 29.01 5.96
N ALA A 23 7.89 29.41 4.90
CA ALA A 23 6.84 30.42 4.94
C ALA A 23 5.46 29.85 5.33
N LEU A 24 5.24 28.54 5.20
CA LEU A 24 3.95 27.91 5.48
C LEU A 24 3.60 27.97 6.98
N LYS A 25 2.45 28.57 7.28
CA LYS A 25 1.90 28.73 8.63
C LYS A 25 0.42 28.39 8.67
N TYR A 26 -0.02 27.87 9.81
CA TYR A 26 -1.42 27.74 10.18
C TYR A 26 -2.04 29.12 10.44
N ALA A 27 -3.38 29.19 10.48
CA ALA A 27 -4.11 30.43 10.72
C ALA A 27 -3.78 31.08 12.08
N ASN A 28 -3.35 30.28 13.06
CA ASN A 28 -2.88 30.75 14.37
C ASN A 28 -1.41 31.23 14.36
N GLY A 29 -0.75 31.23 13.20
CA GLY A 29 0.65 31.63 13.03
C GLY A 29 1.68 30.53 13.33
N ALA A 30 1.27 29.34 13.78
CA ALA A 30 2.17 28.22 14.02
C ALA A 30 2.77 27.70 12.70
N PRO A 31 4.06 27.30 12.68
CA PRO A 31 4.70 26.78 11.47
C PRO A 31 4.15 25.40 11.10
N VAL A 32 4.02 25.13 9.79
CA VAL A 32 3.58 23.81 9.29
C VAL A 32 4.69 22.76 9.35
N VAL A 33 5.96 23.20 9.28
CA VAL A 33 7.12 22.30 9.32
C VAL A 33 8.22 22.83 10.24
N ARG A 34 8.98 21.90 10.81
CA ARG A 34 10.26 22.18 11.49
C ARG A 34 11.40 21.68 10.62
N ILE A 35 12.16 22.59 10.03
CA ILE A 35 13.30 22.26 9.15
C ILE A 35 14.57 22.13 9.99
N TYR A 36 15.34 21.09 9.72
CA TYR A 36 16.65 20.84 10.34
C TYR A 36 17.73 21.17 9.32
N SER A 37 18.36 22.33 9.52
CA SER A 37 19.48 22.79 8.70
C SER A 37 20.46 23.57 9.56
N ASN A 38 21.74 23.46 9.22
CA ASN A 38 22.80 24.30 9.78
C ASN A 38 23.08 25.53 8.91
N THR A 39 22.42 25.64 7.75
CA THR A 39 22.54 26.74 6.80
C THR A 39 21.18 27.36 6.50
N ASP A 40 21.19 28.55 5.91
CA ASP A 40 20.01 29.29 5.44
C ASP A 40 19.67 29.01 3.97
N PHE A 41 20.28 27.99 3.36
CA PHE A 41 20.16 27.69 1.92
C PHE A 41 20.57 28.89 1.02
N SER A 42 21.48 29.77 1.45
CA SER A 42 21.92 30.93 0.65
C SER A 42 22.87 30.60 -0.50
N SER A 43 23.66 29.52 -0.39
CA SER A 43 24.68 29.18 -1.40
C SER A 43 24.76 27.68 -1.70
N PRO A 44 24.90 27.29 -2.98
CA PRO A 44 25.10 25.90 -3.39
C PRO A 44 26.48 25.34 -3.00
N ASP A 45 27.42 26.18 -2.53
CA ASP A 45 28.71 25.74 -2.01
C ASP A 45 28.62 25.24 -0.56
N ALA A 46 27.68 25.79 0.21
CA ALA A 46 27.50 25.46 1.62
C ALA A 46 26.38 24.44 1.85
N GLN A 47 25.40 24.37 0.96
CA GLN A 47 24.19 23.57 1.13
C GLN A 47 23.91 22.71 -0.11
N GLY A 48 23.76 21.41 0.12
CA GLY A 48 23.34 20.46 -0.90
C GLY A 48 21.82 20.47 -1.14
N PRO A 49 21.34 19.71 -2.15
CA PRO A 49 19.94 19.70 -2.56
C PRO A 49 19.05 18.79 -1.68
N ILE A 50 19.27 18.81 -0.37
CA ILE A 50 18.60 17.98 0.62
C ILE A 50 17.95 18.86 1.67
N ILE A 51 16.69 18.59 1.99
CA ILE A 51 15.97 19.25 3.08
C ILE A 51 15.48 18.15 4.04
N ASN A 52 15.86 18.25 5.32
CA ASN A 52 15.35 17.42 6.39
C ASN A 52 14.36 18.22 7.23
N PHE A 53 13.20 17.66 7.55
CA PHE A 53 12.18 18.34 8.32
C PHE A 53 11.22 17.35 9.00
N ASN A 54 10.48 17.83 10.00
CA ASN A 54 9.27 17.16 10.50
C ASN A 54 8.05 18.04 10.18
N VAL A 55 6.92 17.41 9.89
CA VAL A 55 5.64 18.12 9.73
C VAL A 55 5.00 18.29 11.10
N LEU A 56 4.42 19.45 11.37
CA LEU A 56 3.78 19.78 12.63
C LEU A 56 2.25 19.87 12.46
N ASP A 57 1.50 19.67 13.53
CA ASP A 57 0.08 20.01 13.60
C ASP A 57 -0.14 21.48 14.04
N GLU A 58 -1.40 21.92 14.09
CA GLU A 58 -1.75 23.30 14.46
C GLU A 58 -1.37 23.67 15.91
N HIS A 59 -1.08 22.67 16.75
CA HIS A 59 -0.61 22.85 18.13
C HIS A 59 0.93 22.82 18.22
N GLY A 60 1.63 22.58 17.12
CA GLY A 60 3.09 22.49 17.07
C GLY A 60 3.66 21.12 17.40
N GLU A 61 2.81 20.10 17.52
CA GLU A 61 3.22 18.72 17.81
C GLU A 61 3.64 18.01 16.53
N VAL A 62 4.62 17.10 16.65
CA VAL A 62 5.18 16.42 15.47
C VAL A 62 4.23 15.36 14.95
N ILE A 63 3.96 15.40 13.65
CA ILE A 63 3.32 14.33 12.91
C ILE A 63 4.38 13.32 12.53
N GLY A 64 4.16 12.06 12.90
CA GLY A 64 5.09 10.96 12.67
C GLY A 64 5.46 10.79 11.19
N PHE A 65 6.74 10.53 10.91
CA PHE A 65 7.24 10.46 9.54
C PHE A 65 6.64 9.28 8.75
N SER A 66 6.19 8.19 9.39
CA SER A 66 5.52 7.07 8.73
C SER A 66 4.16 7.51 8.19
N GLN A 67 3.43 8.31 8.98
CA GLN A 67 2.17 8.90 8.52
C GLN A 67 2.40 9.85 7.32
N VAL A 68 3.43 10.71 7.39
CA VAL A 68 3.77 11.62 6.29
C VAL A 68 4.12 10.85 5.02
N ASP A 69 4.91 9.78 5.11
CA ASP A 69 5.27 8.93 3.97
C ASP A 69 4.05 8.22 3.35
N LYS A 70 3.15 7.69 4.20
CA LYS A 70 1.89 7.07 3.76
C LYS A 70 0.98 8.08 3.03
N MET A 71 0.90 9.32 3.53
CA MET A 71 0.15 10.38 2.86
C MET A 71 0.82 10.84 1.56
N ALA A 72 2.14 11.05 1.56
CA ALA A 72 2.89 11.47 0.38
C ALA A 72 2.76 10.45 -0.75
N SER A 73 2.72 9.17 -0.41
CA SER A 73 2.46 8.10 -1.37
C SER A 73 1.16 8.35 -2.14
N LEU A 74 0.08 8.85 -1.50
CA LEU A 74 -1.20 9.18 -2.17
C LEU A 74 -1.04 10.21 -3.29
N TYR A 75 -0.02 11.05 -3.20
CA TYR A 75 0.33 12.04 -4.20
C TYR A 75 1.39 11.51 -5.19
N ASN A 76 1.64 10.20 -5.19
CA ASN A 76 2.71 9.53 -5.95
C ASN A 76 4.11 10.07 -5.62
N ILE A 77 4.31 10.57 -4.40
CA ILE A 77 5.59 11.07 -3.91
C ILE A 77 6.25 9.96 -3.07
N GLN A 78 7.54 9.71 -3.30
CA GLN A 78 8.34 8.82 -2.46
C GLN A 78 9.27 9.66 -1.59
N LEU A 79 9.09 9.56 -0.28
CA LEU A 79 9.94 10.25 0.68
C LEU A 79 10.97 9.29 1.24
N ARG A 80 12.03 9.85 1.84
CA ARG A 80 12.96 9.08 2.67
C ARG A 80 12.73 9.49 4.11
N THR A 81 12.56 8.51 4.99
CA THR A 81 12.29 8.75 6.41
C THR A 81 13.32 8.04 7.29
N GLY A 82 13.50 8.56 8.51
CA GLY A 82 14.34 7.94 9.53
C GLY A 82 15.35 8.91 10.17
N CYS A 83 16.32 8.34 10.88
CA CYS A 83 17.23 9.02 11.80
C CYS A 83 18.46 9.63 11.09
N PHE A 84 18.23 10.56 10.15
CA PHE A 84 19.24 11.42 9.47
C PHE A 84 20.42 10.69 8.79
N CYS A 85 20.38 9.36 8.67
CA CYS A 85 21.51 8.49 8.32
C CYS A 85 22.76 8.63 9.22
N ASN A 86 22.64 9.34 10.35
CA ASN A 86 23.70 9.57 11.33
C ASN A 86 23.07 9.77 12.70
N THR A 87 23.36 8.85 13.62
CA THR A 87 22.78 8.85 14.98
C THR A 87 23.14 10.11 15.76
N GLY A 88 24.35 10.66 15.61
CA GLY A 88 24.75 11.89 16.28
C GLY A 88 23.99 13.12 15.76
N ALA A 89 23.77 13.20 14.45
CA ALA A 89 22.93 14.25 13.86
C ALA A 89 21.46 14.13 14.33
N CYS A 90 20.98 12.90 14.44
CA CYS A 90 19.65 12.59 14.95
C CYS A 90 19.49 13.01 16.42
N GLN A 91 20.46 12.71 17.30
CA GLN A 91 20.47 13.21 18.68
C GLN A 91 20.47 14.72 18.75
N MET A 92 21.35 15.36 17.97
CA MET A 92 21.50 16.82 17.96
C MET A 92 20.21 17.51 17.50
N HIS A 93 19.67 17.11 16.35
CA HIS A 93 18.53 17.80 15.73
C HIS A 93 17.20 17.45 16.40
N LEU A 94 17.04 16.24 16.94
CA LEU A 94 15.82 15.82 17.62
C LEU A 94 15.89 15.99 19.14
N GLY A 95 17.02 16.42 19.70
CA GLY A 95 17.20 16.59 21.14
C GLY A 95 17.15 15.29 21.95
N LEU A 96 17.56 14.15 21.35
CA LEU A 96 17.50 12.85 22.01
C LEU A 96 18.71 12.64 22.93
N SER A 97 18.45 12.22 24.17
CA SER A 97 19.51 11.82 25.11
C SER A 97 20.11 10.46 24.73
N ASN A 98 21.25 10.12 25.35
CA ASN A 98 21.84 8.79 25.17
C ASN A 98 20.92 7.71 25.72
N GLU A 99 20.22 8.00 26.81
CA GLU A 99 19.25 7.14 27.46
C GLU A 99 18.05 6.85 26.55
N ASP A 100 17.56 7.87 25.82
CA ASP A 100 16.45 7.69 24.87
C ASP A 100 16.86 6.80 23.69
N ILE A 101 18.07 6.95 23.17
CA ILE A 101 18.60 6.07 22.11
C ILE A 101 18.72 4.63 22.59
N GLN A 102 19.26 4.42 23.79
CA GLN A 102 19.37 3.07 24.35
C GLN A 102 17.99 2.45 24.59
N ARG A 103 17.03 3.22 25.10
CA ARG A 103 15.64 2.76 25.30
C ARG A 103 14.98 2.37 23.99
N ASN A 104 15.11 3.21 22.95
CA ASN A 104 14.57 2.93 21.62
C ASN A 104 15.17 1.65 21.04
N LEU A 105 16.48 1.47 21.15
CA LEU A 105 17.17 0.26 20.68
C LEU A 105 16.68 -1.00 21.44
N GLN A 106 16.53 -0.91 22.77
CA GLN A 106 16.02 -2.00 23.60
C GLN A 106 14.55 -2.34 23.28
N ALA A 107 13.76 -1.34 22.89
CA ALA A 107 12.40 -1.52 22.40
C ALA A 107 12.35 -2.10 20.96
N GLY A 108 13.49 -2.34 20.33
CA GLY A 108 13.58 -2.93 18.99
C GLY A 108 13.44 -1.93 17.84
N HIS A 109 13.54 -0.61 18.11
CA HIS A 109 13.45 0.42 17.07
C HIS A 109 14.56 0.29 16.03
N VAL A 110 14.18 0.38 14.77
CA VAL A 110 15.09 0.42 13.61
C VAL A 110 14.83 1.68 12.80
N CYS A 111 15.89 2.32 12.31
CA CYS A 111 15.77 3.55 11.52
C CYS A 111 14.84 3.35 10.30
N GLY A 112 13.76 4.14 10.25
CA GLY A 112 12.77 4.10 9.17
C GLY A 112 11.69 3.03 9.34
N ASP A 113 11.54 2.46 10.54
CA ASP A 113 10.39 1.63 10.91
C ASP A 113 9.10 2.45 11.10
N ASP A 114 8.02 1.80 11.55
CA ASP A 114 6.75 2.44 11.88
C ASP A 114 6.70 3.03 13.31
N ILE A 115 7.83 3.01 14.05
CA ILE A 115 7.96 3.59 15.40
C ILE A 115 8.58 4.98 15.26
N ASP A 116 7.78 5.92 14.79
CA ASP A 116 8.20 7.28 14.44
C ASP A 116 8.07 8.32 15.57
N LEU A 117 7.28 8.02 16.60
CA LEU A 117 7.08 8.82 17.81
C LEU A 117 7.13 7.94 19.06
N VAL A 118 7.98 8.29 20.02
CA VAL A 118 8.09 7.67 21.35
C VAL A 118 7.88 8.75 22.40
N ASP A 119 6.87 8.61 23.24
CA ASP A 119 6.49 9.61 24.26
C ASP A 119 6.28 11.03 23.69
N GLY A 120 5.81 11.13 22.43
CA GLY A 120 5.63 12.40 21.70
C GLY A 120 6.91 12.94 21.04
N GLN A 121 8.06 12.34 21.30
CA GLN A 121 9.33 12.70 20.69
C GLN A 121 9.53 11.95 19.36
N PRO A 122 9.89 12.64 18.26
CA PRO A 122 10.23 11.96 17.02
C PRO A 122 11.53 11.15 17.14
N THR A 123 11.53 9.97 16.53
CA THR A 123 12.72 9.10 16.41
C THR A 123 13.50 9.36 15.11
N GLY A 124 12.96 10.21 14.23
CA GLY A 124 13.51 10.51 12.92
C GLY A 124 12.82 11.70 12.24
N SER A 125 13.25 11.99 11.01
CA SER A 125 12.71 13.07 10.19
C SER A 125 12.34 12.60 8.79
N VAL A 126 11.64 13.46 8.06
CA VAL A 126 11.36 13.33 6.63
C VAL A 126 12.48 14.03 5.86
N ARG A 127 12.96 13.38 4.80
CA ARG A 127 14.01 13.90 3.92
C ARG A 127 13.54 13.92 2.47
N ILE A 128 13.66 15.08 1.84
CA ILE A 128 13.58 15.25 0.39
C ILE A 128 14.96 15.48 -0.20
N SER A 129 15.19 14.97 -1.40
CA SER A 129 16.48 15.06 -2.10
C SER A 129 16.23 15.27 -3.59
N PHE A 130 16.63 16.42 -4.12
CA PHE A 130 16.49 16.72 -5.53
C PHE A 130 17.70 16.20 -6.31
N GLY A 131 17.41 15.44 -7.38
CA GLY A 131 18.42 14.90 -8.30
C GLY A 131 18.44 15.63 -9.63
N TYR A 132 19.36 15.26 -10.51
CA TYR A 132 19.48 15.90 -11.83
C TYR A 132 18.22 15.74 -12.71
N MET A 133 17.41 14.68 -12.47
CA MET A 133 16.16 14.43 -13.16
C MET A 133 14.95 15.11 -12.53
N SER A 134 15.11 15.64 -11.30
CA SER A 134 14.01 16.32 -10.63
C SER A 134 13.65 17.59 -11.38
N SER A 135 12.36 17.86 -11.54
CA SER A 135 11.86 19.07 -12.19
C SER A 135 11.32 20.08 -11.18
N PHE A 136 10.96 21.25 -11.68
CA PHE A 136 10.22 22.23 -10.90
C PHE A 136 8.80 21.73 -10.56
N GLU A 137 8.15 20.99 -11.46
CA GLU A 137 6.86 20.36 -11.16
C GLU A 137 6.94 19.34 -10.02
N ASP A 138 8.05 18.60 -9.89
CA ASP A 138 8.25 17.69 -8.75
C ASP A 138 8.25 18.46 -7.42
N ALA A 139 8.96 19.59 -7.38
CA ALA A 139 9.00 20.46 -6.21
C ALA A 139 7.63 21.06 -5.88
N GLN A 140 6.89 21.53 -6.89
CA GLN A 140 5.53 22.04 -6.72
C GLN A 140 4.55 20.95 -6.27
N THR A 141 4.63 19.75 -6.85
CA THR A 141 3.79 18.60 -6.48
C THR A 141 3.98 18.27 -5.00
N PHE A 142 5.22 18.30 -4.52
CA PHE A 142 5.52 18.11 -3.10
C PHE A 142 4.96 19.22 -2.20
N LEU A 143 5.11 20.50 -2.59
CA LEU A 143 4.55 21.62 -1.83
C LEU A 143 3.02 21.58 -1.77
N ASN A 144 2.38 21.29 -2.89
CA ASN A 144 0.93 21.13 -2.99
C ASN A 144 0.43 19.98 -2.11
N PHE A 145 1.20 18.89 -2.00
CA PHE A 145 0.90 17.81 -1.05
C PHE A 145 0.89 18.31 0.41
N ILE A 146 1.90 19.08 0.83
CA ILE A 146 1.94 19.62 2.20
C ILE A 146 0.76 20.57 2.44
N ILE A 147 0.47 21.47 1.48
CA ILE A 147 -0.64 22.42 1.57
C ILE A 147 -1.98 21.69 1.62
N ALA A 148 -2.25 20.77 0.70
CA ALA A 148 -3.52 20.05 0.65
C ALA A 148 -3.77 19.21 1.91
N THR A 149 -2.72 18.61 2.48
CA THR A 149 -2.88 17.76 3.67
C THR A 149 -2.89 18.51 5.00
N ARG A 150 -2.30 19.72 5.07
CA ARG A 150 -2.18 20.50 6.32
C ARG A 150 -3.02 21.76 6.34
N LEU A 151 -3.30 22.36 5.19
CA LEU A 151 -4.00 23.63 5.03
C LEU A 151 -5.20 23.52 4.06
N PRO A 152 -6.15 22.58 4.27
CA PRO A 152 -7.27 22.36 3.34
C PRO A 152 -8.26 23.54 3.20
N LYS A 153 -8.05 24.64 3.94
CA LYS A 153 -8.91 25.85 3.92
C LYS A 153 -8.28 27.05 3.18
N LEU A 154 -7.09 26.92 2.61
CA LEU A 154 -6.50 27.97 1.76
C LEU A 154 -6.69 27.57 0.30
N ASP A 155 -7.48 28.35 -0.44
CA ASP A 155 -7.55 28.23 -1.89
C ASP A 155 -6.15 28.43 -2.49
N THR A 156 -5.76 27.50 -3.35
CA THR A 156 -4.38 27.25 -3.83
C THR A 156 -3.75 28.39 -4.67
N GLU A 157 -4.43 29.53 -4.85
CA GLU A 157 -4.00 30.59 -5.77
C GLU A 157 -3.22 31.75 -5.09
N ASP A 158 -3.36 31.96 -3.78
CA ASP A 158 -2.85 33.20 -3.15
C ASP A 158 -1.38 33.17 -2.68
N LEU A 159 -0.68 32.03 -2.71
CA LEU A 159 0.70 31.90 -2.20
C LEU A 159 1.79 31.78 -3.28
N LEU A 160 1.44 31.81 -4.57
CA LEU A 160 2.36 31.52 -5.67
C LEU A 160 2.99 32.74 -6.37
N GLN A 161 2.92 33.95 -5.81
CA GLN A 161 3.63 35.11 -6.36
C GLN A 161 4.57 35.77 -5.33
N PRO A 162 5.90 35.70 -5.52
CA PRO A 162 6.82 36.57 -4.79
C PRO A 162 6.70 38.00 -5.36
N SER A 163 6.31 38.94 -4.51
CA SER A 163 6.23 40.37 -4.82
C SER A 163 7.63 40.96 -4.98
N VAL A 164 8.01 41.25 -6.23
CA VAL A 164 9.20 42.05 -6.57
C VAL A 164 8.85 43.54 -6.52
N PRO A 165 9.63 44.42 -5.87
CA PRO A 165 9.38 45.87 -5.88
C PRO A 165 9.58 46.45 -7.29
N LYS A 166 8.59 47.21 -7.79
CA LYS A 166 8.65 47.96 -9.05
C LYS A 166 9.81 48.98 -9.04
N LEU A 167 10.80 48.80 -9.92
CA LEU A 167 11.73 49.85 -10.33
C LEU A 167 11.23 50.49 -11.63
N THR A 168 11.20 51.82 -11.66
CA THR A 168 10.77 52.65 -12.79
C THR A 168 11.79 52.65 -13.94
N PRO A 169 11.36 52.84 -15.21
CA PRO A 169 12.21 52.66 -16.37
C PRO A 169 12.90 53.95 -16.78
N GLU A 170 14.17 54.14 -16.42
CA GLU A 170 15.07 55.05 -17.14
C GLU A 170 16.46 54.43 -17.29
N SER A 171 17.05 54.63 -18.47
CA SER A 171 18.39 54.23 -18.94
C SER A 171 18.56 52.80 -19.49
N VAL A 172 18.09 52.63 -20.73
CA VAL A 172 18.65 51.65 -21.70
C VAL A 172 20.01 52.17 -22.19
N PRO A 173 20.98 51.27 -22.46
CA PRO A 173 21.56 51.26 -23.79
C PRO A 173 21.45 49.89 -24.46
N LYS A 174 20.99 49.95 -25.71
CA LYS A 174 20.82 48.87 -26.69
C LYS A 174 22.13 48.14 -26.94
N LEU A 175 22.06 46.83 -27.12
CA LEU A 175 22.93 46.13 -28.07
C LEU A 175 22.09 45.19 -28.94
N THR A 176 22.16 45.44 -30.24
CA THR A 176 21.53 44.79 -31.38
C THR A 176 22.31 43.55 -31.82
N THR A 177 21.61 42.48 -32.23
CA THR A 177 21.81 41.69 -33.47
C THR A 177 20.82 40.53 -33.44
N GLU A 178 19.74 40.60 -34.21
CA GLU A 178 19.55 40.00 -35.56
C GLU A 178 18.93 38.59 -35.50
N SER A 179 17.79 38.48 -36.18
CA SER A 179 16.96 37.29 -36.40
C SER A 179 17.16 36.76 -37.83
N ILE A 180 16.55 35.58 -38.09
CA ILE A 180 16.12 34.98 -39.39
C ILE A 180 16.73 33.56 -39.60
N PRO A 181 16.00 32.54 -40.10
CA PRO A 181 14.55 32.25 -39.98
C PRO A 181 14.20 30.76 -39.76
N ASP A 182 12.90 30.54 -39.53
CA ASP A 182 12.18 29.28 -39.64
C ASP A 182 12.31 28.62 -41.03
N ASP A 183 12.34 27.29 -41.06
CA ASP A 183 12.04 26.50 -42.25
C ASP A 183 11.01 25.40 -41.90
N HIS A 184 9.95 25.36 -42.69
CA HIS A 184 8.76 24.53 -42.54
C HIS A 184 8.99 23.08 -42.99
N SER A 185 8.29 22.12 -42.39
CA SER A 185 7.43 21.20 -43.17
C SER A 185 6.50 20.37 -42.28
N SER A 186 5.23 20.75 -42.29
CA SER A 186 4.07 19.94 -41.95
C SER A 186 3.85 18.85 -43.00
N PHE A 187 3.66 17.59 -42.57
CA PHE A 187 3.02 16.56 -43.37
C PHE A 187 1.80 16.04 -42.62
N ASN A 188 0.63 16.51 -43.07
CA ASN A 188 -0.65 15.81 -42.88
C ASN A 188 -0.66 14.58 -43.80
N ASN A 189 -1.16 13.45 -43.30
CA ASN A 189 -1.93 12.52 -44.10
C ASN A 189 -2.94 11.79 -43.22
N THR A 190 -4.20 12.06 -43.53
CA THR A 190 -5.42 11.41 -43.07
C THR A 190 -5.70 10.25 -44.02
N GLU A 191 -5.91 9.04 -43.52
CA GLU A 191 -6.70 8.03 -44.24
C GLU A 191 -7.61 7.29 -43.23
N GLU A 192 -8.87 7.73 -43.20
CA GLU A 192 -10.03 6.90 -42.86
C GLU A 192 -10.21 5.85 -43.95
N LEU A 193 -10.46 4.59 -43.59
CA LEU A 193 -11.15 3.62 -44.47
C LEU A 193 -11.82 2.51 -43.64
N SER A 194 -13.14 2.47 -43.73
CA SER A 194 -14.10 1.38 -43.42
C SER A 194 -15.44 1.80 -44.07
N PRO A 195 -16.46 0.95 -44.33
CA PRO A 195 -16.62 -0.50 -44.06
C PRO A 195 -17.33 -1.30 -45.22
N MET A 196 -17.72 -2.55 -44.93
CA MET A 196 -18.84 -3.38 -45.47
C MET A 196 -18.47 -4.60 -46.35
N PRO A 197 -19.35 -5.63 -46.52
CA PRO A 197 -20.06 -6.41 -45.50
C PRO A 197 -20.05 -7.93 -45.82
N HIS A 198 -20.31 -8.82 -44.84
CA HIS A 198 -20.90 -10.13 -45.13
C HIS A 198 -21.85 -10.59 -44.01
N THR A 199 -23.09 -10.82 -44.42
CA THR A 199 -24.22 -11.38 -43.69
C THR A 199 -24.25 -12.92 -43.83
N SER A 200 -24.55 -13.64 -42.75
CA SER A 200 -25.74 -14.53 -42.66
C SER A 200 -25.81 -15.28 -41.32
N ASP A 201 -26.87 -14.99 -40.57
CA ASP A 201 -27.80 -15.87 -39.83
C ASP A 201 -27.27 -17.09 -39.05
N ARG A 202 -27.61 -17.17 -37.74
CA ARG A 202 -28.93 -17.65 -37.29
C ARG A 202 -29.01 -17.71 -35.76
N GLU A 203 -30.14 -17.25 -35.25
CA GLU A 203 -30.56 -17.19 -33.86
C GLU A 203 -30.61 -18.56 -33.15
N LEU A 204 -30.22 -18.59 -31.88
CA LEU A 204 -30.88 -19.41 -30.84
C LEU A 204 -30.65 -18.78 -29.47
N ARG A 205 -31.66 -18.01 -29.08
CA ARG A 205 -31.87 -17.39 -27.77
C ARG A 205 -32.18 -18.48 -26.75
N ASN A 206 -31.35 -18.64 -25.72
CA ASN A 206 -31.74 -19.36 -24.50
C ASN A 206 -31.31 -18.56 -23.27
N ASN A 207 -32.30 -17.97 -22.63
CA ASN A 207 -32.21 -17.38 -21.31
C ASN A 207 -31.93 -18.49 -20.28
N PHE A 208 -30.82 -18.40 -19.55
CA PHE A 208 -30.67 -19.15 -18.30
C PHE A 208 -30.34 -18.19 -17.16
N SER A 209 -31.35 -18.02 -16.31
CA SER A 209 -31.26 -17.42 -14.98
C SER A 209 -30.24 -18.19 -14.14
N ALA A 210 -29.23 -17.49 -13.62
CA ALA A 210 -28.20 -18.08 -12.77
C ALA A 210 -28.75 -18.36 -11.36
N THR A 211 -29.15 -19.60 -11.13
CA THR A 211 -29.56 -20.11 -9.82
C THR A 211 -28.31 -20.41 -8.97
N LYS A 212 -28.15 -19.70 -7.85
CA LYS A 212 -27.18 -20.01 -6.77
C LYS A 212 -27.36 -21.48 -6.35
N THR A 213 -26.37 -22.33 -6.60
CA THR A 213 -26.37 -23.71 -6.08
C THR A 213 -25.28 -23.86 -5.03
N THR A 214 -25.70 -23.83 -3.77
CA THR A 214 -24.90 -24.16 -2.59
C THR A 214 -24.81 -25.69 -2.50
N VAL A 215 -23.61 -26.27 -2.45
CA VAL A 215 -23.44 -27.72 -2.25
C VAL A 215 -22.62 -27.97 -0.98
N SER A 216 -23.26 -28.60 0.00
CA SER A 216 -22.64 -29.11 1.22
C SER A 216 -21.64 -30.23 0.90
N TRP A 217 -20.58 -30.35 1.70
CA TRP A 217 -19.53 -31.34 1.52
C TRP A 217 -19.25 -32.04 2.86
N GLN A 218 -19.06 -33.36 2.80
CA GLN A 218 -18.51 -34.23 3.84
C GLN A 218 -17.20 -34.89 3.36
N PRO A 219 -16.22 -35.20 4.25
CA PRO A 219 -14.86 -35.63 3.87
C PRO A 219 -14.69 -37.14 3.62
N PRO A 220 -13.61 -37.56 2.91
CA PRO A 220 -13.10 -38.92 2.88
C PRO A 220 -12.21 -39.25 4.11
N GLU A 221 -12.20 -40.52 4.51
CA GLU A 221 -11.77 -41.00 5.84
C GLU A 221 -10.25 -41.02 6.13
N SER A 222 -9.37 -40.84 5.14
CA SER A 222 -7.92 -41.05 5.32
C SER A 222 -7.10 -39.83 5.78
N GLU A 223 -7.65 -38.61 5.70
CA GLU A 223 -7.07 -37.40 6.33
C GLU A 223 -7.65 -37.11 7.73
N VAL A 224 -8.70 -37.85 8.12
CA VAL A 224 -9.44 -37.68 9.39
C VAL A 224 -8.62 -38.19 10.58
N GLU A 225 -7.72 -39.15 10.39
CA GLU A 225 -6.96 -39.77 11.47
C GLU A 225 -5.81 -38.92 12.01
N SER A 226 -5.14 -38.15 11.16
CA SER A 226 -4.11 -37.19 11.62
C SER A 226 -4.72 -35.95 12.30
N ILE A 227 -5.97 -35.61 11.97
CA ILE A 227 -6.70 -34.48 12.58
C ILE A 227 -7.41 -34.91 13.87
N ARG A 228 -7.91 -36.15 13.97
CA ARG A 228 -8.54 -36.68 15.21
C ARG A 228 -7.58 -36.77 16.40
N ALA A 229 -6.28 -36.96 16.17
CA ALA A 229 -5.31 -37.16 17.24
C ALA A 229 -5.01 -35.90 18.10
N ALA A 230 -5.49 -34.70 17.70
CA ALA A 230 -5.27 -33.45 18.41
C ALA A 230 -6.54 -32.83 19.02
N VAL A 231 -7.69 -33.53 18.98
CA VAL A 231 -8.95 -33.02 19.53
C VAL A 231 -9.18 -33.61 20.93
N SER A 232 -8.56 -32.99 21.94
CA SER A 232 -9.05 -33.13 23.32
C SER A 232 -10.14 -32.08 23.53
N GLU A 233 -11.37 -32.53 23.73
CA GLU A 233 -12.50 -31.68 24.13
C GLU A 233 -12.22 -31.10 25.53
N THR A 234 -11.56 -29.95 25.58
CA THR A 234 -11.54 -29.11 26.79
C THR A 234 -12.14 -27.76 26.41
N ALA A 235 -13.35 -27.53 26.96
CA ALA A 235 -14.14 -26.33 26.77
C ALA A 235 -13.30 -25.07 27.02
N VAL A 236 -13.22 -24.21 26.01
CA VAL A 236 -12.57 -22.89 26.08
C VAL A 236 -13.52 -21.93 26.81
N PRO A 237 -13.04 -21.14 27.79
CA PRO A 237 -13.87 -20.19 28.52
C PRO A 237 -14.41 -19.10 27.57
N MET A 238 -15.74 -18.98 27.48
CA MET A 238 -16.39 -17.88 26.78
C MET A 238 -16.15 -16.57 27.55
N CYS A 239 -15.42 -15.62 26.97
CA CYS A 239 -15.50 -14.23 27.43
C CYS A 239 -16.87 -13.68 27.01
N ARG A 240 -17.86 -13.73 27.91
CA ARG A 240 -19.13 -13.01 27.77
C ARG A 240 -18.99 -11.66 28.45
N ARG A 241 -18.42 -10.65 27.78
CA ARG A 241 -18.83 -9.27 28.08
C ARG A 241 -20.26 -9.12 27.56
N ALA A 242 -21.16 -8.60 28.38
CA ALA A 242 -22.62 -8.71 28.23
C ALA A 242 -23.16 -8.08 26.92
N GLY A 243 -23.13 -8.84 25.82
CA GLY A 243 -23.59 -8.44 24.50
C GLY A 243 -23.85 -9.65 23.59
N SER A 244 -24.46 -9.38 22.43
CA SER A 244 -24.75 -10.37 21.38
C SER A 244 -23.53 -11.24 21.03
N PRO A 245 -23.72 -12.50 20.63
CA PRO A 245 -22.60 -13.39 20.29
C PRO A 245 -21.78 -12.83 19.13
N ILE A 246 -20.45 -12.87 19.26
CA ILE A 246 -19.53 -12.54 18.16
C ILE A 246 -19.64 -13.67 17.13
N THR A 247 -19.90 -13.30 15.87
CA THR A 247 -20.08 -14.27 14.78
C THR A 247 -19.20 -13.93 13.59
N VAL A 248 -18.68 -14.96 12.90
CA VAL A 248 -18.01 -14.78 11.62
C VAL A 248 -19.07 -14.59 10.54
N THR A 249 -19.01 -13.46 9.84
CA THR A 249 -19.97 -13.11 8.78
C THR A 249 -19.47 -13.53 7.40
N LYS A 250 -18.16 -13.33 7.12
CA LYS A 250 -17.54 -13.68 5.84
C LYS A 250 -16.12 -14.19 6.01
N ILE A 251 -15.73 -15.09 5.12
CA ILE A 251 -14.35 -15.52 4.92
C ILE A 251 -13.94 -15.18 3.49
N CYS A 252 -12.86 -14.43 3.35
CA CYS A 252 -12.33 -13.97 2.08
C CYS A 252 -10.90 -14.47 1.89
N LEU A 253 -10.64 -14.99 0.69
CA LEU A 253 -9.32 -15.37 0.24
C LEU A 253 -8.86 -14.44 -0.88
N TYR A 254 -7.56 -14.27 -1.00
CA TYR A 254 -6.94 -13.56 -2.12
C TYR A 254 -5.82 -14.45 -2.67
N PRO A 255 -6.17 -15.48 -3.46
CA PRO A 255 -5.21 -16.43 -4.00
C PRO A 255 -4.04 -15.73 -4.71
N ILE A 256 -4.36 -14.77 -5.57
CA ILE A 256 -3.39 -13.95 -6.28
C ILE A 256 -3.26 -12.61 -5.54
N LYS A 257 -2.02 -12.25 -5.18
CA LYS A 257 -1.69 -10.99 -4.51
C LYS A 257 -2.22 -9.81 -5.33
N SER A 258 -2.87 -8.87 -4.64
CA SER A 258 -3.49 -7.67 -5.24
C SER A 258 -4.67 -7.93 -6.17
N CYS A 259 -5.18 -9.16 -6.28
CA CYS A 259 -6.41 -9.45 -7.03
C CYS A 259 -7.66 -9.42 -6.14
N SER A 260 -8.85 -9.61 -6.72
CA SER A 260 -10.12 -9.59 -6.00
C SER A 260 -10.21 -10.66 -4.92
N ALA A 261 -11.15 -10.47 -3.98
CA ALA A 261 -11.50 -11.49 -3.01
C ALA A 261 -12.20 -12.69 -3.67
N PHE A 262 -11.97 -13.87 -3.10
CA PHE A 262 -12.74 -15.09 -3.28
C PHE A 262 -13.47 -15.39 -1.97
N GLU A 263 -14.79 -15.15 -1.96
CA GLU A 263 -15.63 -15.32 -0.78
C GLU A 263 -16.09 -16.77 -0.60
N VAL A 264 -15.99 -17.28 0.62
CA VAL A 264 -16.36 -18.65 0.97
C VAL A 264 -17.07 -18.72 2.33
N THR A 265 -17.83 -19.79 2.54
CA THR A 265 -18.51 -20.06 3.83
C THR A 265 -17.67 -20.92 4.77
N LYS A 266 -16.77 -21.73 4.22
CA LYS A 266 -15.82 -22.57 4.96
C LYS A 266 -14.56 -22.75 4.13
N TRP A 267 -13.41 -22.84 4.78
CA TRP A 267 -12.14 -23.06 4.08
C TRP A 267 -11.11 -23.79 4.96
N PRO A 268 -10.23 -24.62 4.39
CA PRO A 268 -9.13 -25.22 5.14
C PRO A 268 -8.12 -24.18 5.64
N VAL A 269 -7.69 -24.36 6.89
CA VAL A 269 -6.62 -23.56 7.51
C VAL A 269 -5.36 -24.42 7.55
N GLY A 270 -4.25 -23.91 7.01
CA GLY A 270 -2.94 -24.52 7.05
C GLY A 270 -1.97 -23.74 7.93
N ASN A 271 -0.72 -24.21 8.00
CA ASN A 271 0.36 -23.55 8.75
C ASN A 271 0.79 -22.18 8.17
N GLN A 272 0.41 -21.87 6.92
CA GLN A 272 0.73 -20.60 6.25
C GLN A 272 -0.44 -19.61 6.22
N GLY A 273 -1.61 -19.96 6.78
CA GLY A 273 -2.81 -19.14 6.68
C GLY A 273 -4.00 -19.94 6.15
N LEU A 274 -4.98 -19.26 5.54
CA LEU A 274 -5.98 -19.94 4.71
C LEU A 274 -5.29 -20.66 3.55
N LEU A 275 -5.67 -21.90 3.27
CA LEU A 275 -5.03 -22.69 2.21
C LEU A 275 -5.09 -21.94 0.87
N TYR A 276 -3.94 -21.81 0.19
CA TYR A 276 -3.78 -21.09 -1.10
C TYR A 276 -3.90 -19.56 -1.04
N ASP A 277 -3.99 -18.96 0.14
CA ASP A 277 -4.10 -17.52 0.28
C ASP A 277 -2.75 -16.81 0.04
N ARG A 278 -2.72 -15.88 -0.91
CA ARG A 278 -1.53 -15.14 -1.37
C ARG A 278 -0.38 -16.05 -1.80
N ASN A 279 -0.69 -17.18 -2.43
CA ASN A 279 0.32 -18.09 -2.99
C ASN A 279 0.82 -17.70 -4.38
N TRP A 280 0.10 -16.82 -5.08
CA TRP A 280 0.45 -16.33 -6.40
C TRP A 280 0.62 -14.82 -6.43
N MET A 281 1.35 -14.34 -7.42
CA MET A 281 1.53 -12.91 -7.66
C MET A 281 1.85 -12.63 -9.12
N VAL A 282 1.49 -11.43 -9.59
CA VAL A 282 1.80 -10.97 -10.94
C VAL A 282 3.11 -10.18 -10.91
N VAL A 283 3.99 -10.46 -11.87
CA VAL A 283 5.25 -9.73 -12.07
C VAL A 283 5.32 -9.17 -13.48
N ASN A 284 6.05 -8.07 -13.65
CA ASN A 284 6.36 -7.55 -14.99
C ASN A 284 7.52 -8.34 -15.64
N GLN A 285 7.89 -7.95 -16.87
CA GLN A 285 9.01 -8.54 -17.61
C GLN A 285 10.37 -8.48 -16.88
N ASN A 286 10.55 -7.54 -15.94
CA ASN A 286 11.78 -7.39 -15.15
C ASN A 286 11.73 -8.21 -13.85
N GLY A 287 10.68 -9.02 -13.65
CA GLY A 287 10.48 -9.78 -12.43
C GLY A 287 10.04 -8.94 -11.24
N VAL A 288 9.63 -7.67 -11.42
CA VAL A 288 9.16 -6.82 -10.33
C VAL A 288 7.69 -7.10 -10.03
N CYS A 289 7.36 -7.28 -8.75
CA CYS A 289 5.99 -7.48 -8.28
C CYS A 289 5.08 -6.33 -8.67
N LEU A 290 3.96 -6.63 -9.33
CA LEU A 290 2.89 -5.67 -9.57
C LEU A 290 1.94 -5.69 -8.38
N SER A 291 1.84 -4.54 -7.71
CA SER A 291 0.87 -4.33 -6.64
C SER A 291 -0.31 -3.49 -7.13
N GLN A 292 -1.43 -3.53 -6.40
CA GLN A 292 -2.57 -2.65 -6.66
C GLN A 292 -2.20 -1.15 -6.63
N LYS A 293 -1.14 -0.76 -5.89
CA LYS A 293 -0.60 0.60 -5.90
C LYS A 293 -0.04 1.03 -7.27
N GLN A 294 0.49 0.08 -8.03
CA GLN A 294 1.08 0.32 -9.35
C GLN A 294 0.08 0.01 -10.47
N GLU A 295 -0.76 -1.01 -10.28
CA GLU A 295 -1.75 -1.45 -11.24
C GLU A 295 -3.09 -1.72 -10.51
N PRO A 296 -3.95 -0.70 -10.37
CA PRO A 296 -5.24 -0.84 -9.72
C PRO A 296 -6.15 -1.87 -10.40
N ARG A 297 -6.06 -2.04 -11.73
CA ARG A 297 -6.89 -2.99 -12.50
C ARG A 297 -6.74 -4.44 -12.05
N LEU A 298 -5.69 -4.78 -11.29
CA LEU A 298 -5.57 -6.09 -10.65
C LEU A 298 -6.78 -6.42 -9.76
N CYS A 299 -7.44 -5.43 -9.13
CA CYS A 299 -8.65 -5.67 -8.33
C CYS A 299 -9.80 -6.31 -9.14
N LEU A 300 -9.82 -6.11 -10.45
CA LEU A 300 -10.85 -6.61 -11.38
C LEU A 300 -10.58 -8.05 -11.83
N VAL A 301 -9.45 -8.63 -11.43
CA VAL A 301 -9.14 -10.03 -11.69
C VAL A 301 -9.74 -10.87 -10.55
N ASN A 302 -10.66 -11.76 -10.92
CA ASN A 302 -11.42 -12.62 -10.01
C ASN A 302 -10.89 -14.06 -10.02
N PRO A 303 -9.99 -14.43 -9.10
CA PRO A 303 -9.60 -15.82 -8.89
C PRO A 303 -10.66 -16.58 -8.08
N SER A 304 -10.93 -17.83 -8.46
CA SER A 304 -11.77 -18.76 -7.71
C SER A 304 -11.11 -20.14 -7.66
N ILE A 305 -11.15 -20.81 -6.51
CA ILE A 305 -10.49 -22.11 -6.33
C ILE A 305 -11.54 -23.21 -6.19
N ASP A 306 -11.43 -24.23 -7.04
CA ASP A 306 -12.18 -25.47 -6.92
C ASP A 306 -11.25 -26.58 -6.41
N LEU A 307 -11.36 -26.88 -5.12
CA LEU A 307 -10.55 -27.93 -4.46
C LEU A 307 -10.87 -29.34 -4.98
N LYS A 308 -12.10 -29.60 -5.47
CA LYS A 308 -12.49 -30.93 -5.96
C LYS A 308 -11.85 -31.20 -7.32
N LYS A 309 -11.85 -30.20 -8.18
CA LYS A 309 -11.19 -30.26 -9.50
C LYS A 309 -9.69 -29.97 -9.43
N ASN A 310 -9.21 -29.50 -8.28
CA ASN A 310 -7.84 -29.10 -8.03
C ASN A 310 -7.33 -28.03 -9.01
N VAL A 311 -8.19 -27.04 -9.32
CA VAL A 311 -7.89 -25.95 -10.24
C VAL A 311 -8.26 -24.59 -9.64
N MET A 312 -7.51 -23.56 -10.03
CA MET A 312 -7.91 -22.16 -9.88
C MET A 312 -8.41 -21.65 -11.22
N VAL A 313 -9.60 -21.05 -11.24
CA VAL A 313 -10.17 -20.38 -12.41
C VAL A 313 -10.05 -18.87 -12.20
N ILE A 314 -9.48 -18.19 -13.17
CA ILE A 314 -9.28 -16.74 -13.20
C ILE A 314 -10.22 -16.14 -14.23
N GLN A 315 -10.96 -15.12 -13.81
CA GLN A 315 -11.91 -14.40 -14.64
C GLN A 315 -11.65 -12.90 -14.53
N ALA A 316 -11.99 -12.15 -15.58
CA ALA A 316 -12.07 -10.70 -15.56
C ALA A 316 -13.09 -10.27 -16.62
N GLU A 317 -13.70 -9.11 -16.43
CA GLU A 317 -14.65 -8.57 -17.41
C GLU A 317 -13.98 -8.36 -18.78
N GLY A 318 -14.65 -8.80 -19.85
CA GLY A 318 -14.13 -8.71 -21.23
C GLY A 318 -13.04 -9.72 -21.58
N MET A 319 -12.70 -10.67 -20.70
CA MET A 319 -11.69 -11.71 -20.95
C MET A 319 -12.29 -13.12 -20.82
N ASP A 320 -11.82 -14.03 -21.67
CA ASP A 320 -12.15 -15.45 -21.53
C ASP A 320 -11.58 -16.03 -20.23
N SER A 321 -12.35 -16.87 -19.54
CA SER A 321 -11.89 -17.51 -18.31
C SER A 321 -10.70 -18.43 -18.57
N ILE A 322 -9.70 -18.39 -17.70
CA ILE A 322 -8.50 -19.23 -17.79
C ILE A 322 -8.33 -20.07 -16.52
N SER A 323 -7.90 -21.32 -16.66
CA SER A 323 -7.67 -22.23 -15.54
C SER A 323 -6.19 -22.55 -15.34
N LEU A 324 -5.82 -22.72 -14.07
CA LEU A 324 -4.50 -23.14 -13.59
C LEU A 324 -4.66 -24.37 -12.70
N SER A 325 -3.85 -25.41 -12.93
CA SER A 325 -3.77 -26.55 -12.01
C SER A 325 -3.12 -26.15 -10.69
N LEU A 326 -3.69 -26.58 -9.57
CA LEU A 326 -3.11 -26.37 -8.24
C LEU A 326 -1.98 -27.37 -7.93
N GLN A 327 -1.81 -28.43 -8.74
CA GLN A 327 -0.69 -29.36 -8.58
C GLN A 327 0.64 -28.65 -8.79
N GLU A 328 1.62 -28.95 -7.93
CA GLU A 328 2.99 -28.47 -8.11
C GLU A 328 3.64 -29.25 -9.24
N ASN A 329 3.73 -28.61 -10.41
CA ASN A 329 4.59 -29.08 -11.47
C ASN A 329 5.88 -28.24 -11.39
N PRO A 330 7.02 -28.81 -10.97
CA PRO A 330 8.29 -28.09 -10.84
C PRO A 330 8.93 -27.71 -12.21
N GLY A 331 8.10 -27.47 -13.24
CA GLY A 331 8.54 -27.05 -14.55
C GLY A 331 9.10 -25.62 -14.51
N LYS A 332 10.33 -25.46 -15.04
CA LYS A 332 11.13 -24.23 -15.11
C LYS A 332 11.07 -23.39 -13.84
N GLU A 333 12.00 -23.66 -12.91
CA GLU A 333 12.35 -22.68 -11.86
C GLU A 333 12.56 -21.32 -12.54
N ALA A 334 11.74 -20.35 -12.15
CA ALA A 334 11.76 -19.05 -12.77
C ALA A 334 11.80 -17.99 -11.68
N VAL A 335 12.85 -17.16 -11.80
CA VAL A 335 13.03 -15.86 -11.18
C VAL A 335 13.03 -15.89 -9.65
N ILE A 336 14.20 -15.62 -9.06
CA ILE A 336 14.27 -15.15 -7.67
C ILE A 336 13.77 -13.71 -7.71
N CYS A 337 12.55 -13.47 -7.24
CA CYS A 337 12.02 -12.11 -7.17
C CYS A 337 12.68 -11.39 -5.98
N GLU A 338 13.66 -10.53 -6.27
CA GLU A 338 14.14 -9.52 -5.33
C GLU A 338 13.25 -8.29 -5.48
N SER A 339 12.25 -8.17 -4.61
CA SER A 339 11.43 -6.97 -4.54
C SER A 339 11.59 -6.29 -3.20
N LYS A 340 11.69 -4.97 -3.21
CA LYS A 340 11.73 -4.10 -2.01
C LYS A 340 10.52 -4.27 -1.08
N VAL A 341 9.47 -4.98 -1.51
CA VAL A 341 8.21 -5.16 -0.76
C VAL A 341 8.25 -6.38 0.17
N CYS A 342 9.17 -7.32 -0.04
CA CYS A 342 9.45 -8.38 0.91
C CYS A 342 10.98 -8.45 1.05
N SER A 343 11.50 -8.08 2.21
CA SER A 343 12.94 -8.18 2.56
C SER A 343 13.51 -9.61 2.53
N HIS A 344 12.75 -10.59 2.03
CA HIS A 344 13.04 -12.01 2.03
C HIS A 344 13.04 -12.56 0.59
N ARG A 345 14.09 -13.30 0.24
CA ARG A 345 14.20 -14.01 -1.04
C ARG A 345 13.28 -15.22 -1.00
N VAL A 346 12.26 -15.23 -1.85
CA VAL A 346 11.31 -16.34 -1.97
C VAL A 346 11.57 -17.07 -3.29
N LYS A 347 11.63 -18.41 -3.25
CA LYS A 347 11.70 -19.23 -4.46
C LYS A 347 10.32 -19.28 -5.12
N THR A 348 10.28 -19.01 -6.41
CA THR A 348 9.04 -18.98 -7.19
C THR A 348 9.17 -19.78 -8.47
N TYR A 349 8.04 -20.16 -9.05
CA TYR A 349 7.99 -20.78 -10.36
C TYR A 349 6.96 -20.10 -11.25
N ASP A 350 7.19 -20.20 -12.55
CA ASP A 350 6.35 -19.62 -13.58
C ASP A 350 5.12 -20.47 -13.83
N CYS A 351 3.95 -19.83 -13.93
CA CYS A 351 2.71 -20.54 -14.23
C CYS A 351 2.49 -20.80 -15.75
N GLY A 352 3.40 -20.35 -16.61
CA GLY A 352 3.47 -20.67 -18.03
C GLY A 352 2.95 -19.56 -18.95
N GLU A 353 3.28 -19.70 -20.25
CA GLU A 353 3.01 -18.68 -21.28
C GLU A 353 1.53 -18.36 -21.47
N ARG A 354 0.63 -19.34 -21.25
CA ARG A 354 -0.82 -19.12 -21.42
C ARG A 354 -1.34 -18.09 -20.41
N LEU A 355 -0.90 -18.19 -19.16
CA LEU A 355 -1.27 -17.24 -18.10
C LEU A 355 -0.54 -15.91 -18.29
N ALA A 356 0.73 -15.94 -18.69
CA ALA A 356 1.46 -14.73 -19.04
C ALA A 356 0.75 -13.93 -20.15
N GLY A 357 0.31 -14.60 -21.23
CA GLY A 357 -0.44 -13.97 -22.31
C GLY A 357 -1.79 -13.40 -21.85
N TRP A 358 -2.50 -14.12 -20.99
CA TRP A 358 -3.78 -13.66 -20.43
C TRP A 358 -3.62 -12.37 -19.60
N PHE A 359 -2.68 -12.37 -18.64
CA PHE A 359 -2.41 -11.19 -17.82
C PHE A 359 -1.84 -10.03 -18.64
N SER A 360 -1.00 -10.33 -19.64
CA SER A 360 -0.43 -9.30 -20.50
C SER A 360 -1.48 -8.61 -21.35
N THR A 361 -2.45 -9.37 -21.87
CA THR A 361 -3.58 -8.84 -22.63
C THR A 361 -4.48 -7.99 -21.74
N PHE A 362 -4.84 -8.48 -20.55
CA PHE A 362 -5.71 -7.76 -19.63
C PHE A 362 -5.12 -6.44 -19.12
N LEU A 363 -3.82 -6.42 -18.85
CA LEU A 363 -3.11 -5.25 -18.31
C LEU A 363 -2.51 -4.35 -19.41
N GLY A 364 -2.51 -4.78 -20.67
CA GLY A 364 -1.92 -4.04 -21.79
C GLY A 364 -0.40 -3.93 -21.74
N ARG A 365 0.29 -4.78 -20.95
CA ARG A 365 1.75 -4.78 -20.79
C ARG A 365 2.29 -6.17 -20.47
N PRO A 366 3.53 -6.52 -20.87
CA PRO A 366 4.11 -7.83 -20.58
C PRO A 366 4.15 -8.16 -19.08
N CYS A 367 3.39 -9.17 -18.69
CA CYS A 367 3.24 -9.65 -17.32
C CYS A 367 3.27 -11.17 -17.25
N ARG A 368 3.68 -11.72 -16.10
CA ARG A 368 3.69 -13.15 -15.83
C ARG A 368 3.10 -13.44 -14.46
N LEU A 369 2.44 -14.59 -14.34
CA LEU A 369 1.96 -15.08 -13.04
C LEU A 369 3.00 -16.05 -12.48
N ILE A 370 3.44 -15.79 -11.26
CA ILE A 370 4.36 -16.65 -10.53
C ILE A 370 3.68 -17.20 -9.28
N ARG A 371 4.09 -18.40 -8.86
CA ARG A 371 3.63 -19.07 -7.65
C ARG A 371 4.80 -19.27 -6.69
N GLN A 372 4.52 -19.13 -5.39
CA GLN A 372 5.47 -19.47 -4.34
C GLN A 372 5.71 -20.98 -4.31
N CYS A 373 6.98 -21.40 -4.25
CA CYS A 373 7.31 -22.78 -3.91
C CYS A 373 6.95 -23.02 -2.45
N SER A 374 6.13 -24.04 -2.17
CA SER A 374 6.02 -24.53 -0.80
C SER A 374 7.40 -25.07 -0.39
N ALA A 375 7.96 -24.59 0.72
CA ALA A 375 9.22 -25.09 1.22
C ALA A 375 9.04 -26.53 1.68
N THR A 376 9.17 -27.49 0.77
CA THR A 376 9.30 -28.91 1.12
C THR A 376 10.67 -29.09 1.77
N LYS A 377 10.64 -29.24 3.11
CA LYS A 377 11.75 -29.66 4.00
C LYS A 377 13.12 -29.09 3.60
N SER A 378 13.47 -27.92 4.14
CA SER A 378 14.88 -27.54 4.18
C SER A 378 15.67 -28.66 4.86
N VAL A 379 16.50 -29.34 4.07
CA VAL A 379 17.60 -30.13 4.59
C VAL A 379 18.36 -29.22 5.55
N SER A 380 18.55 -29.73 6.76
CA SER A 380 19.19 -29.07 7.89
C SER A 380 20.43 -28.26 7.51
N CYS A 381 20.36 -26.95 7.67
CA CYS A 381 21.53 -26.13 7.96
C CYS A 381 21.40 -25.74 9.43
N GLN A 382 22.14 -26.45 10.29
CA GLN A 382 22.30 -26.10 11.69
C GLN A 382 23.02 -24.75 11.76
N GLU A 383 22.30 -23.69 12.13
CA GLU A 383 22.92 -22.51 12.73
C GLU A 383 22.54 -22.48 14.21
N ASN A 384 23.57 -22.63 15.04
CA ASN A 384 23.50 -22.61 16.48
C ASN A 384 23.19 -21.20 16.99
N THR A 385 21.95 -20.95 17.38
CA THR A 385 21.63 -19.85 18.31
C THR A 385 20.82 -20.40 19.47
N LYS A 386 21.46 -20.44 20.64
CA LYS A 386 20.84 -20.82 21.92
C LYS A 386 19.84 -19.73 22.34
N GLY A 387 18.55 -20.05 22.26
CA GLY A 387 17.44 -19.30 22.83
C GLY A 387 16.28 -20.24 23.15
N PRO A 388 15.38 -19.91 24.09
CA PRO A 388 14.38 -20.87 24.59
C PRO A 388 13.37 -21.22 23.49
N ALA A 389 13.08 -22.51 23.39
CA ALA A 389 12.20 -23.11 22.40
C ALA A 389 10.73 -22.89 22.76
N SER A 390 10.00 -22.10 21.96
CA SER A 390 8.57 -22.31 21.63
C SER A 390 8.07 -21.19 20.70
N ALA A 391 8.47 -21.23 19.43
CA ALA A 391 7.77 -20.54 18.36
C ALA A 391 7.97 -21.38 17.09
N THR A 392 6.93 -22.08 16.66
CA THR A 392 6.92 -22.79 15.39
C THR A 392 7.26 -21.77 14.30
N LYS A 393 8.39 -21.97 13.60
CA LYS A 393 8.90 -21.02 12.60
C LYS A 393 7.82 -20.80 11.53
N ILE A 394 7.12 -19.67 11.60
CA ILE A 394 5.99 -19.35 10.70
C ILE A 394 6.57 -19.06 9.31
N SER A 395 6.31 -19.95 8.36
CA SER A 395 6.66 -19.74 6.94
C SER A 395 5.59 -18.86 6.32
N LEU A 396 5.82 -17.55 6.27
CA LEU A 396 4.91 -16.59 5.63
C LEU A 396 4.82 -16.85 4.12
N SER A 397 3.60 -16.82 3.57
CA SER A 397 3.37 -16.76 2.12
C SER A 397 3.68 -15.35 1.58
N PHE A 398 3.25 -14.95 0.38
CA PHE A 398 3.37 -13.54 -0.08
C PHE A 398 2.47 -12.54 0.68
N VAL A 399 2.07 -12.85 1.91
CA VAL A 399 1.43 -11.93 2.84
C VAL A 399 2.36 -10.77 3.19
N ASN A 400 1.77 -9.61 3.50
CA ASN A 400 2.53 -8.39 3.78
C ASN A 400 3.12 -8.41 5.19
N GLU A 401 2.28 -8.57 6.21
CA GLU A 401 2.65 -8.41 7.62
C GLU A 401 2.14 -9.58 8.49
N ALA A 402 0.92 -10.10 8.25
CA ALA A 402 0.42 -11.28 8.94
C ALA A 402 -0.42 -12.22 8.05
N GLN A 403 -0.69 -13.42 8.58
CA GLN A 403 -1.38 -14.51 7.88
C GLN A 403 -2.89 -14.24 7.71
N TYR A 404 -3.47 -13.48 8.63
CA TYR A 404 -4.88 -13.14 8.64
C TYR A 404 -5.03 -11.63 8.84
N LEU A 405 -6.21 -11.15 8.48
CA LEU A 405 -6.65 -9.80 8.76
C LEU A 405 -8.10 -9.90 9.18
N VAL A 406 -8.40 -9.42 10.40
CA VAL A 406 -9.74 -9.46 10.99
C VAL A 406 -10.31 -8.05 11.03
N ILE A 407 -11.58 -7.93 10.63
CA ILE A 407 -12.31 -6.66 10.66
C ILE A 407 -13.71 -6.87 11.21
N ASN A 408 -14.16 -5.95 12.05
CA ASN A 408 -15.50 -5.97 12.61
C ASN A 408 -16.43 -5.05 11.79
N VAL A 409 -17.64 -5.55 11.50
CA VAL A 409 -18.68 -4.80 10.79
C VAL A 409 -19.06 -3.52 11.54
N ALA A 410 -19.11 -3.55 12.87
CA ALA A 410 -19.46 -2.37 13.68
C ALA A 410 -18.40 -1.26 13.55
N SER A 411 -17.11 -1.62 13.53
CA SER A 411 -16.00 -0.68 13.28
C SER A 411 -16.13 0.01 11.93
N ILE A 412 -16.53 -0.75 10.90
CA ILE A 412 -16.66 -0.23 9.53
C ILE A 412 -17.89 0.65 9.36
N LEU A 413 -18.97 0.36 10.06
CA LEU A 413 -20.15 1.23 10.09
C LEU A 413 -19.80 2.59 10.67
N GLN A 414 -19.14 2.63 11.83
CA GLN A 414 -18.70 3.88 12.44
C GLN A 414 -17.72 4.62 11.53
N LEU A 415 -16.81 3.89 10.88
CA LEU A 415 -15.87 4.47 9.95
C LEU A 415 -16.56 5.09 8.73
N LYS A 416 -17.55 4.40 8.17
CA LYS A 416 -18.36 4.89 7.05
C LYS A 416 -19.04 6.21 7.42
N GLU A 417 -19.58 6.35 8.63
CA GLU A 417 -20.21 7.60 9.07
C GLU A 417 -19.22 8.78 9.04
N HIS A 418 -17.98 8.57 9.51
CA HIS A 418 -16.94 9.60 9.49
C HIS A 418 -16.43 9.96 8.08
N ILE A 419 -16.37 8.98 7.19
CA ILE A 419 -15.93 9.16 5.81
C ILE A 419 -17.04 9.82 4.97
N SER A 420 -18.30 9.39 5.14
CA SER A 420 -19.44 9.90 4.37
C SER A 420 -19.68 11.39 4.57
N ALA A 421 -19.29 11.94 5.73
CA ALA A 421 -19.33 13.38 5.99
C ALA A 421 -18.39 14.21 5.09
N ARG A 422 -17.43 13.57 4.40
CA ARG A 422 -16.40 14.20 3.56
C ARG A 422 -16.44 13.77 2.10
N LEU A 423 -17.26 12.79 1.75
CA LEU A 423 -17.42 12.33 0.37
C LEU A 423 -18.61 13.01 -0.28
N GLU A 424 -18.47 13.34 -1.56
CA GLU A 424 -19.58 13.85 -2.40
C GLU A 424 -20.60 12.76 -2.71
N GLU A 425 -20.15 11.50 -2.82
CA GLU A 425 -20.98 10.35 -3.14
C GLU A 425 -21.06 9.35 -1.96
N PRO A 426 -22.24 8.75 -1.72
CA PRO A 426 -22.43 7.80 -0.64
C PRO A 426 -21.67 6.50 -0.90
N LEU A 427 -20.80 6.13 0.03
CA LEU A 427 -20.03 4.90 -0.04
C LEU A 427 -20.86 3.70 0.46
N GLU A 428 -20.97 2.65 -0.34
CA GLU A 428 -21.64 1.42 0.10
C GLU A 428 -20.84 0.66 1.16
N MET A 429 -21.53 0.04 2.12
CA MET A 429 -20.87 -0.67 3.23
C MET A 429 -20.02 -1.84 2.74
N GLU A 430 -20.56 -2.59 1.79
CA GLU A 430 -19.91 -3.75 1.20
C GLU A 430 -18.67 -3.36 0.38
N GLU A 431 -18.72 -2.20 -0.27
CA GLU A 431 -17.63 -1.64 -1.03
C GLU A 431 -16.46 -1.28 -0.10
N LEU A 432 -16.75 -0.60 1.02
CA LEU A 432 -15.77 -0.25 2.03
C LEU A 432 -15.12 -1.50 2.64
N LEU A 433 -15.90 -2.51 3.00
CA LEU A 433 -15.37 -3.79 3.51
C LEU A 433 -14.38 -4.44 2.55
N ARG A 434 -14.64 -4.42 1.24
CA ARG A 434 -13.73 -4.98 0.22
C ARG A 434 -12.42 -4.21 0.11
N ARG A 435 -12.42 -2.88 0.30
CA ARG A 435 -11.20 -2.04 0.26
C ARG A 435 -10.19 -2.44 1.33
N PHE A 436 -10.66 -2.89 2.48
CA PHE A 436 -9.81 -3.31 3.60
C PHE A 436 -9.06 -4.61 3.34
N ARG A 437 -9.65 -5.47 2.52
CA ARG A 437 -9.10 -6.77 2.10
C ARG A 437 -8.90 -7.75 3.26
N ALA A 438 -9.77 -7.68 4.26
CA ALA A 438 -9.79 -8.60 5.39
C ALA A 438 -10.01 -10.05 4.93
N ASN A 439 -9.45 -11.00 5.70
CA ASN A 439 -9.69 -12.42 5.50
C ASN A 439 -10.91 -12.90 6.27
N ILE A 440 -11.14 -12.34 7.47
CA ILE A 440 -12.22 -12.73 8.35
C ILE A 440 -12.99 -11.47 8.71
N VAL A 441 -14.26 -11.44 8.32
CA VAL A 441 -15.18 -10.36 8.69
C VAL A 441 -16.06 -10.88 9.81
N ILE A 442 -16.13 -10.16 10.92
CA ILE A 442 -16.90 -10.54 12.10
C ILE A 442 -17.98 -9.51 12.41
N SER A 443 -19.04 -9.96 13.08
CA SER A 443 -20.05 -9.11 13.69
C SER A 443 -19.87 -9.18 15.19
N ALA A 444 -19.34 -8.12 15.78
CA ALA A 444 -19.17 -7.95 17.21
C ALA A 444 -19.92 -6.69 17.68
N PRO A 445 -20.46 -6.66 18.92
CA PRO A 445 -21.35 -5.60 19.38
C PRO A 445 -20.74 -4.21 19.46
N GLN A 446 -19.45 -4.09 19.75
CA GLN A 446 -18.76 -2.81 19.97
C GLN A 446 -17.81 -2.51 18.81
N SER A 447 -17.84 -1.29 18.31
CA SER A 447 -16.88 -0.79 17.32
C SER A 447 -15.47 -0.77 17.90
N PHE A 448 -14.51 -1.25 17.12
CA PHE A 448 -13.08 -1.36 17.43
C PHE A 448 -12.75 -2.24 18.64
N GLU A 449 -13.70 -3.00 19.17
CA GLU A 449 -13.43 -3.90 20.30
C GLU A 449 -12.43 -4.99 19.93
N GLU A 450 -12.33 -5.32 18.64
CA GLU A 450 -11.31 -6.23 18.14
C GLU A 450 -9.92 -5.76 18.54
N GLU A 451 -9.62 -4.46 18.52
CA GLU A 451 -8.28 -3.90 18.77
C GLU A 451 -7.71 -4.24 20.16
N GLU A 452 -8.56 -4.60 21.13
CA GLU A 452 -8.16 -4.97 22.49
C GLU A 452 -7.91 -6.48 22.66
N TRP A 453 -8.17 -7.29 21.64
CA TRP A 453 -8.08 -8.75 21.76
C TRP A 453 -6.64 -9.23 21.72
N ALA A 454 -6.31 -10.16 22.62
CA ALA A 454 -5.03 -10.87 22.60
C ALA A 454 -5.13 -12.23 21.87
N GLU A 455 -6.30 -12.86 21.90
CA GLU A 455 -6.55 -14.18 21.30
C GLU A 455 -8.00 -14.27 20.81
N ILE A 456 -8.19 -14.96 19.69
CA ILE A 456 -9.51 -15.22 19.09
C ILE A 456 -9.66 -16.73 18.93
N SER A 457 -10.80 -17.28 19.34
CA SER A 457 -11.13 -18.69 19.11
C SER A 457 -12.30 -18.80 18.14
N ILE A 458 -12.12 -19.54 17.05
CA ILE A 458 -13.16 -19.82 16.05
C ILE A 458 -13.30 -21.34 15.92
N GLY A 459 -14.38 -21.89 16.49
CA GLY A 459 -14.54 -23.34 16.59
C GLY A 459 -13.42 -23.96 17.44
N ALA A 460 -12.69 -24.91 16.87
CA ALA A 460 -11.54 -25.56 17.53
C ALA A 460 -10.20 -24.83 17.31
N LEU A 461 -10.18 -23.80 16.46
CA LEU A 461 -8.96 -23.07 16.11
C LEU A 461 -8.76 -21.88 17.06
N ARG A 462 -7.50 -21.67 17.47
CA ARG A 462 -7.08 -20.52 18.26
C ARG A 462 -6.12 -19.66 17.45
N PHE A 463 -6.34 -18.36 17.47
CA PHE A 463 -5.57 -17.35 16.74
C PHE A 463 -5.01 -16.37 17.76
N GLN A 464 -3.71 -16.11 17.69
CA GLN A 464 -3.06 -15.08 18.48
C GLN A 464 -3.13 -13.76 17.71
N VAL A 465 -3.57 -12.69 18.37
CA VAL A 465 -3.54 -11.34 17.79
C VAL A 465 -2.12 -10.80 17.90
N VAL A 466 -1.54 -10.39 16.77
CA VAL A 466 -0.18 -9.86 16.73
C VAL A 466 -0.17 -8.36 16.98
N GLY A 467 -1.20 -7.65 16.51
CA GLY A 467 -1.34 -6.21 16.72
C GLY A 467 -2.10 -5.51 15.61
N PRO A 468 -2.15 -4.17 15.63
CA PRO A 468 -2.89 -3.39 14.65
C PRO A 468 -2.26 -3.42 13.25
N CYS A 469 -3.12 -3.43 12.22
CA CYS A 469 -2.76 -3.30 10.82
C CYS A 469 -2.67 -1.84 10.40
N SER A 470 -1.48 -1.42 9.96
CA SER A 470 -1.27 -0.08 9.43
C SER A 470 -1.76 0.01 7.98
N ARG A 471 -2.59 1.01 7.68
CA ARG A 471 -3.23 1.08 6.36
C ARG A 471 -2.36 1.77 5.33
N CYS A 472 -2.34 1.18 4.13
CA CYS A 472 -1.70 1.75 2.96
C CYS A 472 -2.73 2.16 1.91
N GLN A 473 -2.25 2.84 0.86
CA GLN A 473 -3.05 3.37 -0.26
C GLN A 473 -3.96 2.38 -0.98
N ILE A 474 -3.82 1.07 -0.74
CA ILE A 474 -4.67 0.06 -1.37
C ILE A 474 -6.15 0.29 -1.04
N ILE A 475 -6.47 0.82 0.14
CA ILE A 475 -7.86 1.13 0.51
C ILE A 475 -8.47 2.25 -0.34
N CYS A 476 -7.64 3.08 -0.97
CA CYS A 476 -8.10 4.12 -1.88
C CYS A 476 -8.59 3.54 -3.21
N ILE A 477 -8.37 2.26 -3.50
CA ILE A 477 -8.77 1.65 -4.76
C ILE A 477 -10.15 1.04 -4.63
N ASP A 478 -11.09 1.50 -5.45
CA ASP A 478 -12.38 0.86 -5.62
C ASP A 478 -12.18 -0.56 -6.17
N GLN A 479 -12.68 -1.56 -5.44
CA GLN A 479 -12.45 -2.97 -5.81
C GLN A 479 -13.38 -3.45 -6.94
N GLN A 480 -14.32 -2.64 -7.40
CA GLN A 480 -15.21 -2.92 -8.53
C GLN A 480 -14.83 -2.15 -9.80
N SER A 481 -14.40 -0.88 -9.68
CA SER A 481 -14.01 -0.08 -10.86
C SER A 481 -12.50 -0.03 -11.08
N GLY A 482 -11.69 -0.22 -10.03
CA GLY A 482 -10.25 -0.01 -10.06
C GLY A 482 -9.84 1.47 -9.99
N GLU A 483 -10.79 2.38 -9.81
CA GLU A 483 -10.51 3.80 -9.69
C GLU A 483 -9.93 4.17 -8.32
N ARG A 484 -9.13 5.25 -8.29
CA ARG A 484 -8.48 5.73 -7.07
C ARG A 484 -9.28 6.86 -6.45
N ASN A 485 -9.69 6.67 -5.21
CA ASN A 485 -10.27 7.67 -4.34
C ASN A 485 -9.34 7.94 -3.14
N LYS A 486 -8.59 9.05 -3.19
CA LYS A 486 -7.61 9.43 -2.15
C LYS A 486 -8.29 9.87 -0.84
N GLU A 487 -9.53 10.35 -0.91
CA GLU A 487 -10.26 10.89 0.23
C GLU A 487 -10.54 9.86 1.32
N ILE A 488 -10.59 8.56 0.97
CA ILE A 488 -10.77 7.48 1.95
C ILE A 488 -9.65 7.47 2.98
N LEU A 489 -8.38 7.45 2.55
CA LEU A 489 -7.25 7.41 3.50
C LEU A 489 -7.07 8.75 4.23
N HIS A 490 -7.37 9.87 3.57
CA HIS A 490 -7.34 11.18 4.21
C HIS A 490 -8.40 11.29 5.33
N SER A 491 -9.64 10.89 5.04
CA SER A 491 -10.74 10.86 6.01
C SER A 491 -10.46 9.92 7.18
N LEU A 492 -9.85 8.77 6.92
CA LEU A 492 -9.38 7.84 7.94
C LEU A 492 -8.35 8.46 8.88
N SER A 493 -7.36 9.13 8.29
CA SER A 493 -6.32 9.84 9.05
C SER A 493 -6.89 10.99 9.88
N ALA A 494 -7.92 11.68 9.38
CA ALA A 494 -8.56 12.79 10.08
C ALA A 494 -9.49 12.32 11.21
N ALA A 495 -10.18 11.18 11.04
CA ALA A 495 -11.11 10.66 12.02
C ALA A 495 -10.42 10.08 13.28
N ARG A 496 -9.20 9.54 13.14
CA ARG A 496 -8.51 8.82 14.23
C ARG A 496 -7.21 9.50 14.66
N GLY A 497 -7.29 10.74 15.14
CA GLY A 497 -6.16 11.53 15.63
C GLY A 497 -4.95 10.70 16.07
N ARG A 498 -3.88 10.75 15.27
CA ARG A 498 -2.52 10.23 15.50
C ARG A 498 -2.15 8.77 15.20
N LYS A 499 -2.99 7.88 14.65
CA LYS A 499 -2.48 6.65 13.97
C LYS A 499 -3.57 5.94 13.16
N VAL A 500 -3.29 5.65 11.87
CA VAL A 500 -4.19 4.89 10.99
C VAL A 500 -3.98 3.38 11.21
N SER A 501 -4.50 2.87 12.33
CA SER A 501 -4.82 1.45 12.50
C SER A 501 -6.33 1.29 12.39
N THR A 502 -6.83 0.24 11.76
CA THR A 502 -8.29 0.01 11.62
C THR A 502 -8.68 -1.45 11.79
N GLU A 503 -7.71 -2.35 11.98
CA GLU A 503 -7.88 -3.80 11.92
C GLU A 503 -6.75 -4.48 12.68
N LEU A 504 -6.89 -5.78 12.95
CA LEU A 504 -5.86 -6.59 13.60
C LEU A 504 -5.28 -7.67 12.70
N TYR A 505 -3.98 -7.91 12.91
CA TYR A 505 -3.19 -9.02 12.34
C TYR A 505 -3.29 -10.31 13.13
#